data_AF-A0A1G4T6Y7-F1
#
_entry.id   AF-A0A1G4T6Y7-F1
#
_cell.length_a   1.000
_cell.length_b   1.000
_cell.length_c   1.000
_cell.angle_alpha   90.00
_cell.angle_beta   90.00
_cell.angle_gamma   90.00
#
_symmetry.space_group_name_H-M   'P 1'
#
loop_
_entity.id
_entity.type
_entity.pdbx_description
1 polymer ?
#
loop_
_entity_poly.entity_id
_entity_poly.type
_entity_poly.pdbx_seq_one_letter_code
_entity_poly.pdbx_strand_id
1 'polypeptide(L)'
;MKVHVAFKSAEGKNEVYSMYDSLLKQWTSPHETLYVPTRYGDTFVIASGEKAAPPLLLLHGAGMNLAMWLGEAREYSRSFRVYADWKKL
;
A
#
# COMPACT_ATOMS: atom_id res chain seq x y z
N MET A 1 -29.52 -7.01 11.21
CA MET A 1 -28.08 -6.70 11.23
C MET A 1 -27.93 -5.21 10.94
N LYS A 2 -27.33 -4.41 11.83
CA LYS A 2 -27.11 -2.97 11.55
C LYS A 2 -25.95 -2.86 10.56
N VAL A 3 -26.17 -2.19 9.44
CA VAL A 3 -25.12 -1.90 8.46
C VAL A 3 -24.26 -0.79 9.05
N HIS A 4 -23.05 -1.13 9.45
CA HIS A 4 -22.03 -0.13 9.77
C HIS A 4 -21.38 0.31 8.47
N VAL A 5 -21.61 1.56 8.09
CA VAL A 5 -20.88 2.20 7.00
C VAL A 5 -19.54 2.69 7.52
N ALA A 6 -18.47 2.41 6.78
CA ALA A 6 -17.11 2.86 7.15
C ALA A 6 -16.95 4.38 7.06
N PHE A 7 -17.72 5.03 6.19
CA PHE A 7 -17.69 6.46 5.94
C PHE A 7 -19.04 7.10 6.27
N LYS A 8 -19.01 8.32 6.82
CA LYS A 8 -20.20 9.09 7.19
C LYS A 8 -20.91 9.73 5.99
N SER A 9 -20.18 9.99 4.91
CA SER A 9 -20.71 10.53 3.64
C SER A 9 -19.82 10.14 2.46
N ALA A 10 -20.30 10.36 1.23
CA ALA A 10 -19.52 10.10 0.02
C ALA A 10 -18.36 11.11 -0.14
N GLU A 11 -18.59 12.36 0.28
CA GLU A 11 -17.59 13.43 0.28
C GLU A 11 -16.44 13.08 1.23
N GLY A 12 -16.75 12.71 2.48
CA GLY A 12 -15.74 12.32 3.45
C GLY A 12 -14.95 11.07 3.02
N LYS A 13 -15.59 10.13 2.32
CA LYS A 13 -14.90 8.99 1.70
C LYS A 13 -13.85 9.46 0.67
N ASN A 14 -14.24 10.37 -0.22
CA ASN A 14 -13.36 10.91 -1.25
C ASN A 14 -12.20 11.73 -0.65
N GLU A 15 -12.44 12.46 0.43
CA GLU A 15 -11.39 13.19 1.16
C GLU A 15 -10.35 12.24 1.76
N VAL A 16 -10.78 11.15 2.40
CA VAL A 16 -9.87 10.12 2.93
C VAL A 16 -9.04 9.50 1.82
N TYR A 17 -9.65 9.17 0.68
CA TYR A 17 -8.92 8.62 -0.47
C TYR A 17 -7.93 9.62 -1.06
N SER A 18 -8.33 10.88 -1.21
CA SER A 18 -7.46 11.94 -1.77
C SER A 18 -6.26 12.22 -0.86
N MET A 19 -6.46 12.21 0.46
CA MET A 19 -5.38 12.31 1.44
C MET A 19 -4.43 11.12 1.30
N TYR A 20 -4.99 9.91 1.20
CA TYR A 20 -4.20 8.70 1.05
C TYR A 20 -3.37 8.69 -0.24
N ASP A 21 -3.95 9.05 -1.38
CA ASP A 21 -3.24 9.20 -2.65
C ASP A 21 -2.12 10.24 -2.54
N SER A 22 -2.33 11.30 -1.76
CA SER A 22 -1.32 12.34 -1.51
C SER A 22 -0.15 11.83 -0.65
N LEU A 23 -0.40 10.91 0.28
CA LEU A 23 0.65 10.21 1.02
C LEU A 23 1.44 9.28 0.11
N LEU A 24 0.77 8.50 -0.75
CA LEU A 24 1.47 7.60 -1.68
C LEU A 24 2.34 8.34 -2.71
N LYS A 25 1.99 9.57 -3.09
CA LYS A 25 2.87 10.41 -3.93
C LYS A 25 4.22 10.72 -3.27
N GLN A 26 4.35 10.55 -1.95
CA GLN A 26 5.62 10.72 -1.23
C GLN A 26 6.51 9.48 -1.32
N TRP A 27 6.08 8.43 -2.02
CA TRP A 27 6.89 7.24 -2.26
C TRP A 27 8.04 7.57 -3.22
N THR A 28 9.20 7.89 -2.65
CA THR A 28 10.34 8.46 -3.40
C THR A 28 11.24 7.44 -4.09
N SER A 29 11.17 6.16 -3.74
CA SER A 29 11.93 5.12 -4.44
C SER A 29 11.25 4.74 -5.76
N PRO A 30 12.03 4.44 -6.83
CA PRO A 30 11.47 3.85 -8.04
C PRO A 30 10.63 2.62 -7.69
N HIS A 31 9.40 2.58 -8.20
CA HIS A 31 8.45 1.56 -7.85
C HIS A 31 7.51 1.23 -9.01
N GLU A 32 6.95 0.03 -8.98
CA GLU A 32 5.83 -0.39 -9.82
C GLU A 32 4.64 -0.73 -8.94
N THR A 33 3.44 -0.46 -9.44
CA THR A 33 2.18 -0.85 -8.81
C THR A 33 1.67 -2.11 -9.48
N LEU A 34 1.31 -3.09 -8.66
CA LEU A 34 0.90 -4.42 -9.10
C LEU A 34 -0.48 -4.75 -8.51
N TYR A 35 -1.27 -5.50 -9.26
CA TYR A 35 -2.45 -6.20 -8.76
C TYR A 35 -2.17 -7.70 -8.87
N VAL A 36 -2.14 -8.38 -7.73
CA VAL A 36 -1.87 -9.82 -7.62
C VAL A 36 -3.20 -10.54 -7.37
N PRO A 37 -3.68 -11.37 -8.31
CA PRO A 37 -4.89 -12.15 -8.12
C PRO A 37 -4.72 -13.15 -6.98
N THR A 38 -5.69 -13.22 -6.08
CA THR A 38 -5.74 -14.24 -5.03
C THR A 38 -7.13 -14.87 -4.98
N ARG A 39 -7.27 -15.99 -4.25
CA ARG A 39 -8.58 -16.63 -4.01
C ARG A 39 -9.57 -15.74 -3.22
N TYR A 40 -9.11 -14.63 -2.65
CA TYR A 40 -9.91 -13.68 -1.88
C TYR A 40 -10.13 -12.35 -2.62
N GLY A 41 -9.72 -12.27 -3.89
CA GLY A 41 -9.74 -11.05 -4.70
C GLY A 41 -8.34 -10.51 -4.98
N ASP A 42 -8.29 -9.42 -5.73
CA ASP A 42 -7.02 -8.80 -6.14
C ASP A 42 -6.38 -8.04 -4.97
N THR A 43 -5.09 -8.31 -4.75
CA THR A 43 -4.27 -7.59 -3.77
C THR A 43 -3.40 -6.59 -4.48
N PHE A 44 -3.48 -5.32 -4.08
CA PHE A 44 -2.59 -4.30 -4.61
C PHE A 44 -1.26 -4.34 -3.86
N VAL A 45 -0.16 -4.16 -4.60
CA VAL A 45 1.19 -4.21 -4.08
C VAL A 45 1.99 -3.07 -4.70
N ILE A 46 2.79 -2.38 -3.88
CA ILE A 46 3.87 -1.52 -4.38
C ILE A 46 5.17 -2.30 -4.30
N ALA A 47 5.88 -2.40 -5.42
CA ALA A 47 7.15 -3.10 -5.50
C ALA A 47 8.31 -2.14 -5.83
N SER A 48 9.35 -2.14 -5.00
CA SER A 48 10.52 -1.24 -5.09
C SER A 48 11.84 -2.00 -5.03
N GLY A 49 12.90 -1.42 -5.60
CA GLY A 49 14.24 -2.01 -5.63
C GLY A 49 14.47 -2.89 -6.87
N GLU A 50 15.70 -3.37 -7.05
CA GLU A 50 16.09 -4.15 -8.23
C GLU A 50 15.31 -5.48 -8.34
N LYS A 51 14.83 -5.82 -9.54
CA LYS A 51 14.01 -7.04 -9.75
C LYS A 51 14.76 -8.34 -9.41
N ALA A 52 16.08 -8.33 -9.48
CA ALA A 52 16.94 -9.47 -9.16
C ALA A 52 17.44 -9.49 -7.70
N ALA A 53 17.12 -8.47 -6.89
CA ALA A 53 17.51 -8.43 -5.49
C ALA A 53 16.70 -9.45 -4.66
N PRO A 54 17.21 -9.91 -3.49
CA PRO A 54 16.47 -10.81 -2.62
C PRO A 54 15.10 -10.23 -2.22
N PRO A 55 14.01 -11.02 -2.24
CA PRO A 55 12.68 -10.49 -1.96
C PRO A 55 12.47 -10.20 -0.48
N LEU A 56 11.77 -9.09 -0.18
CA LEU A 56 11.31 -8.74 1.16
C LEU A 56 9.83 -8.34 1.11
N LEU A 57 8.98 -9.00 1.90
CA LEU A 57 7.55 -8.69 2.01
C LEU A 57 7.31 -7.86 3.27
N LEU A 58 6.68 -6.70 3.11
CA LEU A 58 6.24 -5.84 4.21
C LEU A 58 4.73 -5.99 4.37
N LEU A 59 4.31 -6.49 5.54
CA LEU A 59 2.91 -6.67 5.90
C LEU A 59 2.51 -5.64 6.95
N HIS A 60 1.52 -4.82 6.64
CA HIS A 60 1.08 -3.77 7.56
C HIS A 60 0.37 -4.34 8.80
N GLY A 61 0.42 -3.60 9.91
CA GLY A 61 -0.35 -3.92 11.11
C GLY A 61 -1.86 -3.70 10.94
N ALA A 62 -2.65 -4.20 11.89
CA ALA A 62 -4.10 -3.96 11.90
C ALA A 62 -4.40 -2.45 12.02
N GLY A 63 -5.32 -1.95 11.19
CA GLY A 63 -5.68 -0.52 11.14
C GLY A 63 -4.64 0.39 10.47
N MET A 64 -3.53 -0.17 9.99
CA MET A 64 -2.48 0.54 9.26
C MET A 64 -2.59 0.24 7.76
N ASN A 65 -1.71 0.86 6.98
CA ASN A 65 -1.70 0.70 5.54
C ASN A 65 -0.32 1.06 4.95
N LEU A 66 -0.14 0.95 3.62
CA LEU A 66 1.15 1.17 2.93
C LEU A 66 1.87 2.47 3.29
N ALA A 67 1.15 3.55 3.59
CA ALA A 67 1.79 4.83 3.91
C ALA A 67 2.70 4.74 5.14
N MET A 68 2.53 3.73 5.99
CA MET A 68 3.43 3.48 7.11
C MET A 68 4.86 3.12 6.68
N TRP A 69 5.04 2.61 5.46
CA TRP A 69 6.32 2.09 4.96
C TRP A 69 7.10 3.08 4.10
N LEU A 70 6.66 4.34 4.01
CA LEU A 70 7.29 5.33 3.12
C LEU A 70 8.81 5.48 3.37
N GLY A 71 9.24 5.44 4.63
CA GLY A 71 10.65 5.52 5.01
C GLY A 71 11.39 4.18 4.82
N GLU A 72 10.82 3.11 5.35
CA GLU A 72 11.41 1.77 5.36
C GLU A 72 11.54 1.20 3.95
N ALA A 73 10.53 1.39 3.10
CA ALA A 73 10.58 0.91 1.73
C ALA A 73 11.67 1.62 0.93
N ARG A 74 11.92 2.91 1.18
CA ARG A 74 13.05 3.63 0.58
C ARG A 74 14.37 2.99 0.97
N GLU A 75 14.59 2.75 2.26
CA GLU A 75 15.86 2.22 2.76
C GLU A 75 16.06 0.74 2.41
N TYR A 76 15.05 -0.10 2.58
CA TYR A 76 15.15 -1.53 2.27
C TYR A 76 15.26 -1.80 0.76
N SER A 77 14.65 -0.97 -0.09
CA SER A 77 14.75 -1.12 -1.55
C SER A 77 16.16 -0.99 -2.12
N ARG A 78 17.12 -0.49 -1.33
CA ARG A 78 18.54 -0.42 -1.71
C ARG A 78 19.20 -1.80 -1.77
N SER A 79 18.68 -2.78 -1.02
CA SER A 79 19.29 -4.11 -0.88
C SER A 79 18.32 -5.25 -1.19
N PHE A 80 17.02 -4.98 -1.17
CA PHE A 80 15.97 -5.97 -1.37
C PHE A 80 15.02 -5.56 -2.49
N ARG A 81 14.39 -6.55 -3.11
CA ARG A 81 13.17 -6.35 -3.88
C ARG A 81 12.00 -6.32 -2.91
N VAL A 82 11.61 -5.11 -2.51
CA VAL A 82 10.54 -4.88 -1.52
C VAL A 82 9.18 -5.03 -2.20
N TYR A 83 8.28 -5.74 -1.55
CA TYR A 83 6.85 -5.81 -1.88
C TYR A 83 6.08 -5.37 -0.64
N ALA A 84 5.35 -4.26 -0.73
CA ALA A 84 4.50 -3.78 0.35
C ALA A 84 3.04 -3.98 -0.03
N ASP A 85 2.27 -4.61 0.86
CA ASP A 85 0.88 -4.98 0.61
C ASP A 85 -0.13 -3.87 0.95
N TRP A 86 -1.28 -3.90 0.27
CA TRP A 86 -2.35 -2.95 0.48
C TRP A 86 -3.71 -3.61 0.49
N LYS A 87 -4.57 -3.06 1.35
CA LYS A 87 -6.02 -3.14 1.19
C LYS A 87 -6.52 -1.78 0.70
N LYS A 88 -7.11 -1.73 -0.50
CA LYS A 88 -7.79 -0.51 -0.97
C LYS A 88 -9.01 -0.30 -0.11
N LEU A 89 -9.00 0.80 0.67
CA LEU A 89 -10.18 1.30 1.35
C LEU A 89 -11.29 1.56 0.33
#